data_AF-A0A957QQ01-F1
#
_entry.id   AF-A0A957QQ01-F1
#
_cell.length_a   1.000
_cell.length_b   1.000
_cell.length_c   1.000
_cell.angle_alpha   90.00
_cell.angle_beta   90.00
_cell.angle_gamma   90.00
#
_symmetry.space_group_name_H-M   'P 1'
#
loop_
_entity.id
_entity.type
_entity.pdbx_description
1 polymer ?
#
loop_
_entity_poly.entity_id
_entity_poly.type
_entity_poly.pdbx_seq_one_letter_code
_entity_poly.pdbx_strand_id
1 'polypeptide(L)'
;YELSVRKEQDEGELNKELASLRQQLSKIQAEVATYQAQIDTAYERAINQAEAFSTRLMVEARSGAKANAALLEAQALDIRALNVAQYPEILEYRYQLGVLDKLVEAAEKLPQVVNVGAGEANKIDYVAIARQMMGLKDDSLYTEADLAAIRGRLKEIAARVKERHQLIKEIEAADNAEVNMTLAPTIAEEVA
;
A
#
# COMPACT_ATOMS: atom_id res chain seq x y z
N TYR A 1 -63.23 66.98 -22.88
CA TYR A 1 -63.61 65.77 -23.64
C TYR A 1 -62.45 65.27 -24.50
N GLU A 2 -61.85 66.08 -25.37
CA GLU A 2 -60.68 65.63 -26.14
C GLU A 2 -59.45 65.30 -25.28
N LEU A 3 -59.24 66.06 -24.20
CA LEU A 3 -58.17 65.83 -23.22
C LEU A 3 -58.35 64.55 -22.37
N SER A 4 -59.60 64.10 -22.16
CA SER A 4 -59.87 62.84 -21.44
C SER A 4 -59.68 61.63 -22.36
N VAL A 5 -60.06 61.75 -23.63
CA VAL A 5 -59.86 60.69 -24.63
C VAL A 5 -58.37 60.44 -24.91
N ARG A 6 -57.53 61.48 -24.95
CA ARG A 6 -56.07 61.31 -25.09
C ARG A 6 -55.44 60.60 -23.89
N LYS A 7 -55.85 60.96 -22.66
CA LYS A 7 -55.35 60.29 -21.44
C LYS A 7 -55.73 58.80 -21.40
N GLU A 8 -56.97 58.46 -21.78
CA GLU A 8 -57.40 57.06 -21.86
C GLU A 8 -56.62 56.26 -22.92
N GLN A 9 -56.23 56.91 -24.02
CA GLN A 9 -55.37 56.29 -25.04
C GLN A 9 -53.93 56.09 -24.54
N ASP A 10 -53.34 57.09 -23.88
CA ASP A 10 -52.00 57.01 -23.29
C ASP A 10 -51.92 55.91 -22.20
N GLU A 11 -52.95 55.78 -21.35
CA GLU A 11 -53.05 54.70 -20.36
C GLU A 11 -53.20 53.32 -21.02
N GLY A 12 -53.90 53.24 -22.15
CA GLY A 12 -54.01 52.03 -22.96
C GLY A 12 -52.68 51.59 -23.59
N GLU A 13 -51.88 52.55 -24.07
CA GLU A 13 -50.53 52.29 -24.59
C GLU A 13 -49.55 51.87 -23.49
N LEU A 14 -49.55 52.57 -22.35
CA LEU A 14 -48.75 52.21 -21.18
C LEU A 14 -49.07 50.81 -20.66
N ASN A 15 -50.33 50.40 -20.66
CA ASN A 15 -50.73 49.05 -20.26
C ASN A 15 -50.25 47.97 -21.24
N LYS A 16 -50.21 48.27 -22.54
CA LYS A 16 -49.65 47.36 -23.55
C LYS A 16 -48.13 47.24 -23.42
N GLU A 17 -47.43 48.33 -23.16
CA GLU A 17 -46.00 48.32 -22.87
C GLU A 17 -45.67 47.57 -21.57
N LEU A 18 -46.49 47.75 -20.53
CA LEU A 18 -46.32 47.00 -19.28
C LEU A 18 -46.53 45.49 -19.50
N ALA A 19 -47.51 45.10 -20.32
CA ALA A 19 -47.75 43.70 -20.67
C ALA A 19 -46.58 43.12 -21.50
N SER A 20 -46.03 43.89 -22.44
CA SER A 20 -44.88 43.45 -23.25
C SER A 20 -43.61 43.30 -22.41
N LEU A 21 -43.35 44.22 -21.48
CA LEU A 21 -42.25 44.13 -20.52
C LEU A 21 -42.40 42.93 -19.58
N ARG A 22 -43.63 42.63 -19.11
CA ARG A 22 -43.90 41.42 -18.31
C ARG A 22 -43.65 40.14 -19.10
N GLN A 23 -44.02 40.11 -20.37
CA GLN A 23 -43.74 38.98 -21.25
C GLN A 23 -42.23 38.82 -21.48
N GLN A 24 -41.50 39.91 -21.72
CA GLN A 24 -40.03 39.88 -21.84
C GLN A 24 -39.37 39.40 -20.55
N LEU A 25 -39.80 39.90 -19.39
CA LEU A 25 -39.29 39.46 -18.09
C LEU A 25 -39.54 37.96 -17.88
N SER A 26 -40.74 37.47 -18.21
CA SER A 26 -41.07 36.05 -18.11
C SER A 26 -40.20 35.19 -19.03
N LYS A 27 -39.88 35.67 -20.24
CA LYS A 27 -38.97 35.00 -21.17
C LYS A 27 -37.55 34.95 -20.60
N ILE A 28 -37.04 36.07 -20.09
CA ILE A 28 -35.71 36.13 -19.46
C ILE A 28 -35.63 35.19 -18.25
N GLN A 29 -36.67 35.14 -17.43
CA GLN A 29 -36.72 34.22 -16.28
C GLN A 29 -36.67 32.75 -16.71
N ALA A 30 -37.39 32.39 -17.78
CA ALA A 30 -37.34 31.05 -18.34
C ALA A 30 -35.94 30.73 -18.88
N GLU A 31 -35.30 31.66 -19.60
CA GLU A 31 -33.93 31.50 -20.10
C GLU A 31 -32.92 31.34 -18.95
N VAL A 32 -33.01 32.16 -17.91
CA VAL A 32 -32.17 32.04 -16.69
C VAL A 32 -32.33 30.66 -16.04
N ALA A 33 -33.56 30.16 -15.91
CA ALA A 33 -33.81 28.83 -15.36
C ALA A 33 -33.19 27.73 -16.23
N THR A 34 -33.26 27.85 -17.57
CA THR A 34 -32.62 26.88 -18.47
C THR A 34 -31.09 26.92 -18.38
N TYR A 35 -30.49 28.11 -18.30
CA TYR A 35 -29.04 28.24 -18.14
C TYR A 35 -28.59 27.72 -16.78
N GLN A 36 -29.35 27.95 -15.71
CA GLN A 36 -29.02 27.40 -14.39
C GLN A 36 -29.01 25.86 -14.42
N ALA A 37 -30.02 25.23 -15.02
CA ALA A 37 -30.04 23.78 -15.17
C ALA A 37 -28.89 23.24 -16.03
N GLN A 38 -28.49 23.97 -17.08
CA GLN A 38 -27.32 23.62 -17.90
C GLN A 38 -26.01 23.76 -17.12
N ILE A 39 -25.87 24.80 -16.30
CA ILE A 39 -24.70 25.02 -15.45
C ILE A 39 -24.61 23.91 -14.40
N ASP A 40 -25.70 23.59 -13.71
CA ASP A 40 -25.72 22.56 -12.68
C ASP A 40 -25.33 21.19 -13.27
N THR A 41 -25.90 20.84 -14.42
CA THR A 41 -25.56 19.58 -15.10
C THR A 41 -24.14 19.54 -15.64
N ALA A 42 -23.61 20.67 -16.15
CA ALA A 42 -22.22 20.76 -16.57
C ALA A 42 -21.26 20.63 -15.38
N TYR A 43 -21.59 21.27 -14.26
CA TYR A 43 -20.81 21.22 -13.02
C TYR A 43 -20.76 19.80 -12.44
N GLU A 44 -21.90 19.13 -12.33
CA GLU A 44 -21.95 17.73 -11.90
C GLU A 44 -21.14 16.81 -12.80
N ARG A 45 -21.20 17.01 -14.13
CA ARG A 45 -20.37 16.23 -15.07
C ARG A 45 -18.88 16.49 -14.85
N ALA A 46 -18.47 17.74 -14.64
CA ALA A 46 -17.08 18.08 -14.39
C ALA A 46 -16.57 17.45 -13.08
N ILE A 47 -17.36 17.50 -11.99
CA ILE A 47 -17.02 16.83 -10.73
C ILE A 47 -16.87 15.33 -10.95
N ASN A 48 -17.87 14.68 -11.53
CA ASN A 48 -17.83 13.23 -11.75
C ASN A 48 -16.62 12.81 -12.61
N GLN A 49 -16.28 13.61 -13.63
CA GLN A 49 -15.08 13.38 -14.44
C GLN A 49 -13.79 13.53 -13.64
N ALA A 50 -13.68 14.58 -12.81
CA ALA A 50 -12.53 14.82 -11.96
C ALA A 50 -12.37 13.71 -10.91
N GLU A 51 -13.45 13.27 -10.27
CA GLU A 51 -13.46 12.18 -9.30
C GLU A 51 -13.09 10.84 -9.95
N ALA A 52 -13.64 10.53 -11.13
CA ALA A 52 -13.31 9.32 -11.88
C ALA A 52 -11.82 9.32 -12.28
N PHE A 53 -11.30 10.46 -12.73
CA PHE A 53 -9.89 10.63 -13.06
C PHE A 53 -8.99 10.45 -11.84
N SER A 54 -9.30 11.12 -10.72
CA SER A 54 -8.56 11.02 -9.47
C SER A 54 -8.55 9.57 -8.94
N THR A 55 -9.71 8.92 -8.94
CA THR A 55 -9.85 7.52 -8.51
C THR A 55 -9.01 6.60 -9.37
N ARG A 56 -9.04 6.78 -10.71
CA ARG A 56 -8.21 6.01 -11.63
C ARG A 56 -6.72 6.18 -11.34
N LEU A 57 -6.27 7.42 -11.20
CA LEU A 57 -4.88 7.74 -10.88
C LEU A 57 -4.45 7.12 -9.54
N MET A 58 -5.30 7.19 -8.51
CA MET A 58 -5.02 6.56 -7.22
C MET A 58 -4.93 5.04 -7.29
N VAL A 59 -5.81 4.39 -8.06
CA VAL A 59 -5.78 2.93 -8.24
C VAL A 59 -4.51 2.51 -8.97
N GLU A 60 -4.11 3.24 -10.02
CA GLU A 60 -2.89 3.00 -10.77
C GLU A 60 -1.64 3.17 -9.88
N ALA A 61 -1.53 4.29 -9.18
CA ALA A 61 -0.43 4.55 -8.25
C ALA A 61 -0.35 3.49 -7.13
N ARG A 62 -1.50 3.08 -6.57
CA ARG A 62 -1.55 2.01 -5.55
C ARG A 62 -1.13 0.66 -6.13
N SER A 63 -1.52 0.36 -7.36
CA SER A 63 -1.14 -0.87 -8.06
C SER A 63 0.37 -0.93 -8.27
N GLY A 64 0.95 0.17 -8.77
CA GLY A 64 2.40 0.32 -8.95
C GLY A 64 3.16 0.20 -7.62
N ALA A 65 2.74 0.93 -6.59
CA ALA A 65 3.34 0.86 -5.26
C ALA A 65 3.31 -0.56 -4.67
N LYS A 66 2.20 -1.29 -4.87
CA LYS A 66 2.08 -2.68 -4.41
C LYS A 66 3.02 -3.63 -5.17
N ALA A 67 3.16 -3.45 -6.48
CA ALA A 67 4.11 -4.22 -7.28
C ALA A 67 5.56 -3.97 -6.84
N ASN A 68 5.92 -2.70 -6.62
CA ASN A 68 7.26 -2.31 -6.16
C ASN A 68 7.55 -2.86 -4.75
N ALA A 69 6.58 -2.80 -3.84
CA ALA A 69 6.71 -3.39 -2.50
C ALA A 69 6.94 -4.91 -2.56
N ALA A 70 6.20 -5.62 -3.42
CA ALA A 70 6.37 -7.06 -3.59
C ALA A 70 7.76 -7.43 -4.16
N LEU A 71 8.29 -6.64 -5.09
CA LEU A 71 9.65 -6.81 -5.62
C LEU A 71 10.71 -6.63 -4.53
N LEU A 72 10.57 -5.58 -3.71
CA LEU A 72 11.49 -5.31 -2.60
C LEU A 72 11.42 -6.38 -1.52
N GLU A 73 10.23 -6.87 -1.18
CA GLU A 73 10.04 -7.96 -0.23
C GLU A 73 10.69 -9.25 -0.73
N ALA A 74 10.49 -9.60 -2.01
CA ALA A 74 11.14 -10.74 -2.62
C ALA A 74 12.67 -10.59 -2.57
N GLN A 75 13.22 -9.40 -2.85
CA GLN A 75 14.65 -9.13 -2.76
C GLN A 75 15.19 -9.30 -1.33
N ALA A 76 14.47 -8.79 -0.33
CA ALA A 76 14.83 -8.94 1.06
C ALA A 76 14.87 -10.43 1.48
N LEU A 77 13.92 -11.23 1.00
CA LEU A 77 13.90 -12.68 1.21
C LEU A 77 15.09 -13.38 0.55
N ASP A 78 15.42 -13.04 -0.70
CA ASP A 78 16.57 -13.62 -1.39
C ASP A 78 17.90 -13.21 -0.74
N ILE A 79 18.06 -11.97 -0.28
CA ILE A 79 19.25 -11.53 0.47
C ILE A 79 19.36 -12.30 1.80
N ARG A 80 18.24 -12.48 2.52
CA ARG A 80 18.21 -13.30 3.73
C ARG A 80 18.63 -14.73 3.43
N ALA A 81 18.08 -15.33 2.37
CA ALA A 81 18.43 -16.69 1.94
C ALA A 81 19.90 -16.79 1.54
N LEU A 82 20.46 -15.76 0.90
CA LEU A 82 21.88 -15.69 0.54
C LEU A 82 22.78 -15.67 1.77
N ASN A 83 22.46 -14.81 2.75
CA ASN A 83 23.21 -14.72 4.00
C ASN A 83 23.18 -16.06 4.77
N VAL A 84 22.03 -16.72 4.78
CA VAL A 84 21.86 -18.05 5.37
C VAL A 84 22.65 -19.11 4.61
N ALA A 85 22.63 -19.08 3.28
CA ALA A 85 23.35 -20.04 2.45
C ALA A 85 24.87 -19.88 2.52
N GLN A 86 25.35 -18.67 2.81
CA GLN A 86 26.77 -18.36 2.96
C GLN A 86 27.35 -18.93 4.27
N TYR A 87 26.56 -18.95 5.33
CA TYR A 87 26.96 -19.45 6.65
C TYR A 87 25.85 -20.34 7.25
N PRO A 88 25.63 -21.55 6.68
CA PRO A 88 24.51 -22.39 7.08
C PRO A 88 24.66 -22.96 8.50
N GLU A 89 25.86 -22.96 9.07
CA GLU A 89 26.14 -23.38 10.46
C GLU A 89 25.45 -22.45 11.47
N ILE A 90 25.23 -21.18 11.11
CA ILE A 90 24.51 -20.21 11.94
C ILE A 90 23.07 -20.67 12.17
N LEU A 91 22.47 -21.45 11.26
CA LEU A 91 21.12 -21.98 11.44
C LEU A 91 21.06 -22.97 12.60
N GLU A 92 22.03 -23.88 12.68
CA GLU A 92 22.11 -24.84 13.77
C GLU A 92 22.39 -24.15 15.09
N TYR A 93 23.31 -23.19 15.11
CA TYR A 93 23.58 -22.37 16.29
C TYR A 93 22.34 -21.60 16.78
N ARG A 94 21.57 -21.00 15.87
CA ARG A 94 20.31 -20.30 16.21
C ARG A 94 19.24 -21.25 16.71
N TYR A 95 19.15 -22.46 16.15
CA TYR A 95 18.24 -23.48 16.62
C TYR A 95 18.59 -23.90 18.06
N GLN A 96 19.87 -24.16 18.33
CA GLN A 96 20.37 -24.47 19.67
C GLN A 96 20.08 -23.35 20.67
N LEU A 97 20.29 -22.09 20.27
CA LEU A 97 19.98 -20.92 21.10
C LEU A 97 18.48 -20.84 21.43
N GLY A 98 17.61 -21.01 20.43
CA GLY A 98 16.16 -20.98 20.64
C GLY A 98 15.63 -22.16 21.46
N VAL A 99 16.28 -23.32 21.39
CA VAL A 99 15.99 -24.45 22.28
C VAL A 99 16.39 -24.10 23.72
N LEU A 100 17.57 -23.49 23.90
CA LEU A 100 18.04 -23.06 25.21
C LEU A 100 17.10 -22.04 25.85
N ASP A 101 16.65 -21.03 25.10
CA ASP A 101 15.69 -20.04 25.60
C ASP A 101 14.38 -20.68 26.06
N LYS A 102 13.84 -21.63 25.29
CA LYS A 102 12.63 -22.36 25.67
C LYS A 102 12.86 -23.27 26.89
N LEU A 103 14.04 -23.85 27.04
CA LEU A 103 14.40 -24.63 28.23
C LEU A 103 14.50 -23.73 29.47
N VAL A 104 15.02 -22.51 29.34
CA VAL A 104 15.05 -21.53 30.42
C VAL A 104 13.62 -21.14 30.82
N GLU A 105 12.74 -20.85 29.86
CA GLU A 105 11.33 -20.53 30.13
C GLU A 105 10.60 -21.72 30.78
N ALA A 106 10.88 -22.94 30.34
CA ALA A 106 10.30 -24.15 30.91
C ALA A 106 10.82 -24.39 32.34
N ALA A 107 12.11 -24.14 32.59
CA ALA A 107 12.72 -24.33 33.91
C ALA A 107 12.09 -23.44 34.99
N GLU A 108 11.66 -22.22 34.65
CA GLU A 108 10.88 -21.36 35.55
C GLU A 108 9.52 -21.96 35.94
N LYS A 109 8.99 -22.87 35.11
CA LYS A 109 7.66 -23.47 35.25
C LYS A 109 7.72 -24.96 35.60
N LEU A 110 8.91 -25.53 35.82
CA LEU A 110 9.06 -26.96 36.09
C LEU A 110 8.54 -27.31 37.50
N PRO A 111 7.71 -28.35 37.65
CA PRO A 111 7.35 -28.88 38.95
C PRO A 111 8.60 -29.42 39.67
N GLN A 112 8.65 -29.30 40.99
CA GLN A 112 9.77 -29.80 41.79
C GLN A 112 9.91 -31.32 41.60
N VAL A 113 10.98 -31.75 40.94
CA VAL A 113 11.31 -33.17 40.76
C VAL A 113 12.04 -33.65 42.01
N VAL A 114 11.44 -34.58 42.76
CA VAL A 114 12.02 -35.16 43.98
C VAL A 114 12.61 -36.53 43.65
N ASN A 115 13.90 -36.73 43.93
CA ASN A 115 14.58 -38.01 43.73
C ASN A 115 14.19 -39.00 44.84
N VAL A 116 13.35 -39.99 44.52
CA VAL A 116 12.94 -41.05 45.45
C VAL A 116 13.81 -42.29 45.20
N GLY A 117 15.09 -42.24 45.61
CA GLY A 117 16.04 -43.34 45.45
C GLY A 117 17.31 -43.18 46.29
N ALA A 118 17.86 -44.30 46.78
CA ALA A 118 19.03 -44.32 47.66
C ALA A 118 20.36 -44.24 46.86
N GLY A 119 21.21 -43.27 47.23
CA GLY A 119 22.65 -43.25 46.91
C GLY A 119 23.03 -42.72 45.52
N GLU A 120 24.29 -42.27 45.42
CA GLU A 120 24.98 -41.52 44.35
C GLU A 120 24.87 -42.04 42.90
N ALA A 121 24.10 -43.11 42.63
CA ALA A 121 23.89 -43.70 41.31
C ALA A 121 22.81 -42.98 40.47
N ASN A 122 21.97 -42.14 41.08
CA ASN A 122 20.92 -41.39 40.39
C ASN A 122 21.39 -39.98 40.01
N LYS A 123 22.31 -39.86 39.05
CA LYS A 123 22.58 -38.58 38.39
C LYS A 123 21.41 -38.25 37.46
N ILE A 124 20.45 -37.51 37.99
CA ILE A 124 19.34 -36.97 37.21
C ILE A 124 19.89 -35.86 36.31
N ASP A 125 19.91 -36.10 35.00
CA ASP A 125 20.15 -35.04 34.02
C ASP A 125 18.86 -34.25 33.80
N TYR A 126 18.71 -33.17 34.56
CA TYR A 126 17.56 -32.28 34.46
C TYR A 126 17.40 -31.66 33.06
N VAL A 127 18.49 -31.52 32.30
CA VAL A 127 18.46 -30.97 30.94
C VAL A 127 17.88 -32.01 29.99
N ALA A 128 18.32 -33.27 30.09
CA ALA A 128 17.76 -34.37 29.30
C ALA A 128 16.27 -34.57 29.57
N ILE A 129 15.84 -34.49 30.84
CA ILE A 129 14.43 -34.60 31.22
C ILE A 129 13.61 -33.41 30.69
N ALA A 130 14.12 -32.18 30.81
CA ALA A 130 13.44 -31.00 30.27
C ALA A 130 13.29 -31.08 28.74
N ARG A 131 14.33 -31.54 28.02
CA ARG A 131 14.26 -31.79 26.57
C ARG A 131 13.22 -32.83 26.20
N GLN A 132 13.18 -33.95 26.93
CA GLN A 132 12.23 -35.03 26.69
C GLN A 132 10.78 -34.61 27.01
N MET A 133 10.57 -33.85 28.09
CA MET A 133 9.26 -33.25 28.42
C MET A 133 8.80 -32.24 27.35
N MET A 134 9.73 -31.56 26.70
CA MET A 134 9.44 -30.64 25.59
C MET A 134 9.32 -31.33 24.22
N GLY A 135 9.51 -32.66 24.14
CA GLY A 135 9.44 -33.42 22.89
C GLY A 135 10.56 -33.11 21.90
N LEU A 136 11.67 -32.52 22.35
CA LEU A 136 12.84 -32.22 21.53
C LEU A 136 13.65 -33.50 21.34
N LYS A 137 13.84 -33.95 20.10
CA LYS A 137 14.77 -35.05 19.76
C LYS A 137 16.19 -34.51 19.63
N ASP A 138 17.18 -35.31 20.04
CA ASP A 138 18.61 -35.00 20.05
C ASP A 138 19.30 -35.03 18.66
N ASP A 139 18.55 -35.01 17.55
CA ASP A 139 19.13 -34.98 16.22
C ASP A 139 19.48 -33.54 15.78
N SER A 140 20.64 -33.36 15.15
CA SER A 140 21.01 -32.10 14.51
C SER A 140 19.94 -31.72 13.48
N LEU A 141 19.53 -30.45 13.46
CA LEU A 141 18.44 -30.00 12.58
C LEU A 141 18.77 -30.18 11.08
N TYR A 142 20.06 -30.17 10.74
CA TYR A 142 20.56 -30.36 9.38
C TYR A 142 21.69 -31.37 9.39
N THR A 143 21.69 -32.28 8.39
CA THR A 143 22.83 -33.15 8.14
C THR A 143 23.91 -32.40 7.36
N GLU A 144 25.15 -32.93 7.32
CA GLU A 144 26.21 -32.36 6.47
C GLU A 144 25.81 -32.29 4.99
N ALA A 145 25.01 -33.27 4.52
CA ALA A 145 24.46 -33.28 3.16
C ALA A 145 23.48 -32.11 2.93
N ASP A 146 22.66 -31.77 3.92
CA ASP A 146 21.74 -30.63 3.85
C ASP A 146 22.50 -29.29 3.82
N LEU A 147 23.54 -29.15 4.67
CA LEU A 147 24.39 -27.96 4.67
C LEU A 147 25.10 -27.79 3.32
N ALA A 148 25.61 -28.87 2.73
CA ALA A 148 26.21 -28.85 1.39
C ALA A 148 25.19 -28.46 0.30
N ALA A 149 23.97 -28.99 0.37
CA ALA A 149 22.89 -28.63 -0.56
C ALA A 149 22.50 -27.15 -0.44
N ILE A 150 22.43 -26.62 0.78
CA ILE A 150 22.16 -25.20 1.06
C ILE A 150 23.25 -24.31 0.45
N ARG A 151 24.54 -24.64 0.67
CA ARG A 151 25.65 -23.92 0.03
C ARG A 151 25.62 -24.02 -1.50
N GLY A 152 25.20 -25.16 -2.04
CA GLY A 152 25.04 -25.37 -3.49
C GLY A 152 24.07 -24.37 -4.15
N ARG A 153 23.02 -23.98 -3.44
CA ARG A 153 22.03 -22.99 -3.90
C ARG A 153 22.53 -21.55 -3.87
N LEU A 154 23.66 -21.26 -3.24
CA LEU A 154 24.20 -19.90 -3.09
C LEU A 154 24.36 -19.18 -4.43
N LYS A 155 24.89 -19.88 -5.45
CA LYS A 155 25.09 -19.30 -6.78
C LYS A 155 23.77 -18.91 -7.46
N GLU A 156 22.74 -19.75 -7.31
CA GLU A 156 21.42 -19.49 -7.86
C GLU A 156 20.76 -18.29 -7.17
N ILE A 157 20.78 -18.26 -5.83
CA ILE A 157 20.21 -17.16 -5.06
C ILE A 157 20.93 -15.84 -5.38
N ALA A 158 22.27 -15.86 -5.47
CA ALA A 158 23.06 -14.69 -5.84
C ALA A 158 22.72 -14.18 -7.25
N ALA A 159 22.48 -15.08 -8.22
CA ALA A 159 22.04 -14.69 -9.55
C ALA A 159 20.67 -13.99 -9.51
N ARG A 160 19.70 -14.54 -8.76
CA ARG A 160 18.36 -13.93 -8.61
C ARG A 160 18.41 -12.57 -7.93
N VAL A 161 19.24 -12.39 -6.90
CA VAL A 161 19.45 -11.09 -6.25
C VAL A 161 20.00 -10.08 -7.25
N LYS A 162 20.99 -10.47 -8.05
CA LYS A 162 21.61 -9.58 -9.04
C LYS A 162 20.62 -9.17 -10.14
N GLU A 163 19.86 -10.11 -10.67
CA GLU A 163 18.84 -9.88 -11.69
C GLU A 163 17.74 -8.94 -11.14
N ARG A 164 17.20 -9.22 -9.96
CA ARG A 164 16.17 -8.37 -9.36
C ARG A 164 16.70 -6.97 -9.02
N HIS A 165 17.95 -6.86 -8.58
CA HIS A 165 18.59 -5.57 -8.36
C HIS A 165 18.71 -4.73 -9.62
N GLN A 166 18.93 -5.37 -10.79
CA GLN A 166 18.91 -4.66 -12.07
C GLN A 166 17.50 -4.16 -12.42
N LEU A 167 16.48 -5.01 -12.27
CA LEU A 167 15.08 -4.61 -12.49
C LEU A 167 14.65 -3.44 -11.60
N ILE A 168 15.04 -3.44 -10.31
CA ILE A 168 14.75 -2.33 -9.41
C ILE A 168 15.40 -1.03 -9.89
N LYS A 169 16.67 -1.09 -10.35
CA LYS A 169 17.34 0.10 -10.89
C LYS A 169 16.69 0.63 -12.16
N GLU A 170 16.18 -0.24 -13.01
CA GLU A 170 15.44 0.16 -14.22
C GLU A 170 14.14 0.87 -13.85
N ILE A 171 13.40 0.36 -12.86
CA ILE A 171 12.19 1.01 -12.34
C ILE A 171 12.52 2.35 -11.67
N GLU A 172 13.56 2.42 -10.84
CA GLU A 172 14.01 3.67 -10.22
C GLU A 172 14.42 4.71 -11.27
N ALA A 173 15.08 4.29 -12.36
CA ALA A 173 15.45 5.19 -13.45
C ALA A 173 14.22 5.69 -14.21
N ALA A 174 13.22 4.83 -14.45
CA ALA A 174 11.97 5.20 -15.09
C ALA A 174 11.15 6.20 -14.24
N ASP A 175 10.99 5.93 -12.94
CA ASP A 175 10.29 6.82 -12.01
C ASP A 175 10.97 8.20 -11.95
N ASN A 176 12.30 8.24 -11.88
CA ASN A 176 13.06 9.50 -11.88
C ASN A 176 12.93 10.27 -13.21
N ALA A 177 12.80 9.57 -14.34
CA ALA A 177 12.57 10.21 -15.63
C ALA A 177 11.17 10.81 -15.73
N GLU A 178 10.14 10.13 -15.22
CA GLU A 178 8.77 10.65 -15.17
C GLU A 178 8.63 11.87 -14.25
N VAL A 179 9.30 11.85 -13.08
CA VAL A 179 9.32 13.01 -12.16
C VAL A 179 10.02 14.22 -12.80
N ASN A 180 11.11 14.02 -13.52
CA ASN A 180 11.80 15.11 -14.20
C ASN A 180 11.02 15.66 -15.41
N MET A 181 10.28 14.81 -16.12
CA MET A 181 9.43 15.24 -17.25
C MET A 181 8.16 15.98 -16.80
N THR A 182 7.62 15.66 -15.62
CA THR A 182 6.44 16.35 -15.06
C THR A 182 6.76 17.71 -14.44
N LEU A 183 8.00 17.94 -13.99
CA LEU A 183 8.47 19.24 -13.47
C LEU A 183 8.96 20.21 -14.56
N ALA A 184 9.29 19.71 -15.75
CA ALA A 184 9.75 20.54 -16.88
C ALA A 184 8.67 21.46 -17.50
N PRO A 185 7.40 21.07 -17.67
CA PRO A 185 6.39 21.96 -18.26
C PRO A 185 5.93 23.06 -17.29
N THR A 186 6.02 22.88 -15.98
CA THR A 186 5.51 23.85 -15.00
C THR A 186 6.37 25.09 -14.84
N ILE A 187 7.67 25.05 -15.18
CA ILE A 187 8.56 26.22 -15.08
C ILE A 187 8.46 27.10 -16.36
N ALA A 188 7.93 26.57 -17.46
CA ALA A 188 7.81 27.31 -18.72
C ALA A 188 6.54 28.19 -18.80
N GLU A 189 5.52 27.97 -17.96
CA GLU A 189 4.28 28.76 -17.95
C GLU A 189 4.28 29.91 -16.93
N GLU A 190 5.27 30.02 -16.05
CA GLU A 190 5.33 31.08 -15.03
C GLU A 190 6.20 32.29 -15.45
N VAL A 191 6.71 32.32 -16.70
CA VAL A 191 7.59 33.42 -17.23
C VAL A 191 7.11 33.95 -18.60
N ALA A 192 5.82 33.85 -18.93
CA ALA A 192 5.26 34.48 -20.15
C ALA A 192 4.12 35.45 -19.83
#